data_AF-A0A963CXG5-F1
#
_entry.id   AF-A0A963CXG5-F1
#
_cell.length_a   1.000
_cell.length_b   1.000
_cell.length_c   1.000
_cell.angle_alpha   90.00
_cell.angle_beta   90.00
_cell.angle_gamma   90.00
#
_symmetry.space_group_name_H-M   'P 1'
#
loop_
_entity.id
_entity.type
_entity.pdbx_description
1 polymer ?
#
loop_
_entity_poly.entity_id
_entity_poly.type
_entity_poly.pdbx_seq_one_letter_code
_entity_poly.pdbx_strand_id
1 'polypeptide(L)'
;MVPHLTTALTGPLLELETHFLDQATEIERWMRVQWHDHLPPFYASTDLRNSGFKLAPVDLNLFPGGFNNLNDAFLPLCIQAAQAAVERICPNARQMLLIPENHTRNQFYLQNVAKLVSILRLTGLTVRIGSLLPEVTEPTTIELAGGSSLTLEPLRRVGNRLGLGDFDPCAVLLNNDLSAGVPASLEGLDDQWVIPPLHAGWHSRRKSHHAAAYDRVAREFSARIGIDPWRISPAYDTCGGIDFHARAGEQELADKVADMLASIRAKYREYGVSDEAFVVVKADAGTYGMGVMMVKDASQVVGLNRKQRNKMSVVKEGLAVHDVIIQEGVHTFETLNGSVAEPVAYMIDHYVVGGFYRVHTQRGRDENLNSPGMHFEPLAFETCCSLPDCDQAPDAPPNRFYAYGVVARLALLAASVEIEEQAPSELAEEAA
;
A
#
# COMPACT_ATOMS: atom_id res chain seq x y z
N MET A 1 -17.14 17.87 -0.59
CA MET A 1 -16.92 17.91 -2.05
C MET A 1 -16.06 16.71 -2.43
N VAL A 2 -16.58 15.76 -3.20
CA VAL A 2 -15.85 14.56 -3.68
C VAL A 2 -15.12 14.81 -5.00
N PRO A 3 -14.02 14.08 -5.31
CA PRO A 3 -13.38 14.16 -6.61
C PRO A 3 -14.30 13.70 -7.74
N HIS A 4 -14.16 14.36 -8.88
CA HIS A 4 -14.93 14.08 -10.09
C HIS A 4 -14.03 13.50 -11.18
N LEU A 5 -14.57 12.55 -11.95
CA LEU A 5 -13.93 12.06 -13.16
C LEU A 5 -13.99 13.15 -14.23
N THR A 6 -12.84 13.42 -14.86
CA THR A 6 -12.72 14.44 -15.92
C THR A 6 -12.67 13.85 -17.33
N THR A 7 -12.92 12.54 -17.45
CA THR A 7 -12.97 11.85 -18.73
C THR A 7 -14.41 11.68 -19.21
N ALA A 8 -14.61 11.73 -20.53
CA ALA A 8 -15.86 11.33 -21.17
C ALA A 8 -15.95 9.82 -21.40
N LEU A 9 -14.83 9.09 -21.27
CA LEU A 9 -14.75 7.64 -21.44
C LEU A 9 -14.90 6.94 -20.09
N THR A 10 -16.08 7.08 -19.49
CA THR A 10 -16.44 6.39 -18.24
C THR A 10 -17.22 5.09 -18.50
N GLY A 11 -17.63 4.82 -19.75
CA GLY A 11 -18.41 3.63 -20.12
C GLY A 11 -17.87 2.33 -19.52
N PRO A 12 -16.57 1.98 -19.70
CA PRO A 12 -16.04 0.77 -19.13
C PRO A 12 -15.92 0.83 -17.59
N LEU A 13 -15.78 1.97 -16.94
CA LEU A 13 -15.86 2.03 -15.47
C LEU A 13 -17.30 1.78 -15.00
N LEU A 14 -18.29 2.42 -15.61
CA LEU A 14 -19.70 2.21 -15.29
C LEU A 14 -20.10 0.75 -15.47
N GLU A 15 -19.61 0.08 -16.52
CA GLU A 15 -19.81 -1.35 -16.71
C GLU A 15 -19.17 -2.18 -15.58
N LEU A 16 -18.02 -1.75 -15.04
CA LEU A 16 -17.34 -2.46 -13.94
C LEU A 16 -18.12 -2.29 -12.64
N GLU A 17 -18.50 -1.05 -12.34
CA GLU A 17 -19.27 -0.70 -11.15
C GLU A 17 -20.64 -1.38 -11.17
N THR A 18 -21.36 -1.34 -12.29
CA THR A 18 -22.64 -2.06 -12.47
C THR A 18 -22.46 -3.55 -12.20
N HIS A 19 -21.42 -4.14 -12.80
CA HIS A 19 -21.16 -5.57 -12.62
C HIS A 19 -20.80 -5.93 -11.18
N PHE A 20 -20.04 -5.07 -10.48
CA PHE A 20 -19.75 -5.25 -9.05
C PHE A 20 -21.00 -5.15 -8.18
N LEU A 21 -21.95 -4.28 -8.51
CA LEU A 21 -23.24 -4.18 -7.82
C LEU A 21 -24.08 -5.43 -8.04
N ASP A 22 -24.20 -5.86 -9.30
CA ASP A 22 -24.95 -7.07 -9.68
C ASP A 22 -24.37 -8.34 -9.04
N GLN A 23 -23.05 -8.36 -8.79
CA GLN A 23 -22.34 -9.48 -8.18
C GLN A 23 -22.00 -9.26 -6.69
N ALA A 24 -22.53 -8.23 -6.03
CA ALA A 24 -22.09 -7.84 -4.68
C ALA A 24 -22.15 -9.00 -3.67
N THR A 25 -23.23 -9.80 -3.70
CA THR A 25 -23.37 -10.98 -2.83
C THR A 25 -22.29 -12.02 -3.09
N GLU A 26 -21.97 -12.27 -4.36
CA GLU A 26 -20.95 -13.24 -4.75
C GLU A 26 -19.55 -12.76 -4.39
N ILE A 27 -19.26 -11.48 -4.62
CA ILE A 27 -18.00 -10.84 -4.24
C ILE A 27 -17.76 -10.99 -2.73
N GLU A 28 -18.74 -10.60 -1.91
CA GLU A 28 -18.61 -10.69 -0.45
C GLU A 28 -18.52 -12.13 0.03
N ARG A 29 -19.20 -13.08 -0.64
CA ARG A 29 -19.07 -14.51 -0.33
C ARG A 29 -17.66 -15.01 -0.64
N TRP A 30 -17.15 -14.72 -1.83
CA TRP A 30 -15.82 -15.14 -2.26
C TRP A 30 -14.75 -14.57 -1.32
N MET A 31 -14.81 -13.27 -1.00
CA MET A 31 -13.91 -12.63 -0.04
C MET A 31 -13.92 -13.33 1.32
N ARG A 32 -15.10 -13.66 1.87
CA ARG A 32 -15.17 -14.37 3.16
C ARG A 32 -14.51 -15.75 3.15
N VAL A 33 -14.56 -16.46 2.03
CA VAL A 33 -13.85 -17.74 1.88
C VAL A 33 -12.34 -17.49 1.86
N GLN A 34 -11.88 -16.52 1.08
CA GLN A 34 -10.46 -16.19 1.02
C GLN A 34 -9.88 -15.77 2.39
N TRP A 35 -10.62 -15.01 3.19
CA TRP A 35 -10.19 -14.62 4.55
C TRP A 35 -10.33 -15.72 5.60
N HIS A 36 -10.95 -16.85 5.24
CA HIS A 36 -10.89 -18.07 6.04
C HIS A 36 -9.58 -18.80 5.81
N ASP A 37 -9.11 -18.83 4.55
CA ASP A 37 -7.93 -19.57 4.11
C ASP A 37 -6.63 -18.77 4.33
N HIS A 38 -6.70 -17.44 4.26
CA HIS A 38 -5.54 -16.54 4.36
C HIS A 38 -5.67 -15.57 5.53
N LEU A 39 -4.58 -15.36 6.26
CA LEU A 39 -4.57 -14.44 7.40
C LEU A 39 -4.45 -12.98 6.90
N PRO A 40 -5.44 -12.10 7.14
CA PRO A 40 -5.30 -10.70 6.77
C PRO A 40 -4.17 -10.01 7.56
N PRO A 41 -3.40 -9.08 6.94
CA PRO A 41 -2.47 -8.24 7.68
C PRO A 41 -3.21 -7.43 8.74
N PHE A 42 -2.53 -7.09 9.84
CA PHE A 42 -3.12 -6.25 10.89
C PHE A 42 -3.65 -4.91 10.32
N TYR A 43 -2.91 -4.33 9.38
CA TYR A 43 -3.30 -3.12 8.66
C TYR A 43 -2.61 -3.04 7.29
N ALA A 44 -3.15 -2.22 6.39
CA ALA A 44 -2.48 -1.83 5.15
C ALA A 44 -3.12 -0.57 4.56
N SER A 45 -2.45 0.04 3.59
CA SER A 45 -3.07 0.98 2.67
C SER A 45 -2.79 0.60 1.22
N THR A 46 -3.76 0.84 0.34
CA THR A 46 -3.64 0.60 -1.11
C THR A 46 -3.87 1.90 -1.87
N ASP A 47 -2.88 2.31 -2.67
CA ASP A 47 -3.04 3.40 -3.62
C ASP A 47 -3.70 2.82 -4.87
N LEU A 48 -4.80 3.44 -5.31
CA LEU A 48 -5.60 3.01 -6.45
C LEU A 48 -5.54 4.08 -7.54
N ARG A 49 -5.70 3.66 -8.80
CA ARG A 49 -5.95 4.58 -9.92
C ARG A 49 -7.20 4.21 -10.67
N ASN A 50 -7.99 5.24 -10.97
CA ASN A 50 -9.19 5.15 -11.77
C ASN A 50 -8.98 5.90 -13.09
N SER A 51 -8.87 5.15 -14.18
CA SER A 51 -8.72 5.71 -15.54
C SER A 51 -10.04 5.75 -16.31
N GLY A 52 -11.19 5.52 -15.70
CA GLY A 52 -12.47 5.42 -16.42
C GLY A 52 -12.61 4.17 -17.32
N PHE A 53 -11.51 3.49 -17.63
CA PHE A 53 -11.48 2.20 -18.34
C PHE A 53 -10.83 1.06 -17.54
N LYS A 54 -10.11 1.39 -16.47
CA LYS A 54 -9.42 0.46 -15.57
C LYS A 54 -9.42 1.02 -14.15
N LEU A 55 -9.65 0.15 -13.18
CA LEU A 55 -9.55 0.46 -11.75
C LEU A 55 -8.58 -0.52 -11.11
N ALA A 56 -7.38 -0.08 -10.79
CA ALA A 56 -6.31 -0.98 -10.39
C ALA A 56 -5.50 -0.44 -9.20
N PRO A 57 -4.95 -1.32 -8.35
CA PRO A 57 -3.98 -0.94 -7.35
C PRO A 57 -2.63 -0.65 -8.01
N VAL A 58 -1.96 0.39 -7.53
CA VAL A 58 -0.64 0.82 -8.04
C VAL A 58 0.45 0.77 -6.97
N ASP A 59 0.07 0.71 -5.70
CA ASP A 59 0.95 0.48 -4.56
C ASP A 59 0.16 -0.17 -3.40
N LEU A 60 0.81 -1.06 -2.64
CA LEU A 60 0.30 -1.59 -1.39
C LEU A 60 1.37 -1.50 -0.31
N ASN A 61 1.01 -0.83 0.78
CA ASN A 61 1.88 -0.55 1.91
C ASN A 61 1.38 -1.24 3.18
N LEU A 62 2.19 -2.16 3.71
CA LEU A 62 1.97 -2.85 4.98
C LEU A 62 2.34 -2.00 6.21
N PHE A 63 2.87 -0.79 6.00
CA PHE A 63 3.27 0.16 7.04
C PHE A 63 2.61 1.53 6.78
N PRO A 64 1.27 1.61 6.76
CA PRO A 64 0.56 2.83 6.40
C PRO A 64 0.92 3.99 7.35
N GLY A 65 1.33 5.11 6.78
CA GLY A 65 1.87 6.28 7.50
C GLY A 65 0.98 7.52 7.49
N GLY A 66 -0.32 7.36 7.24
CA GLY A 66 -1.28 8.45 7.06
C GLY A 66 -2.60 8.28 7.80
N PHE A 67 -2.63 7.61 8.96
CA PHE A 67 -3.85 7.46 9.77
C PHE A 67 -4.49 8.81 10.14
N ASN A 68 -3.69 9.87 10.28
CA ASN A 68 -4.16 11.23 10.56
C ASN A 68 -4.99 11.86 9.44
N ASN A 69 -4.98 11.28 8.23
CA ASN A 69 -5.76 11.75 7.09
C ASN A 69 -7.14 11.07 6.99
N LEU A 70 -7.44 10.09 7.84
CA LEU A 70 -8.74 9.41 7.85
C LEU A 70 -9.84 10.32 8.41
N ASN A 71 -11.09 10.07 8.00
CA ASN A 71 -12.25 10.80 8.49
C ASN A 71 -12.48 10.48 9.97
N ASP A 72 -12.56 11.50 10.84
CA ASP A 72 -12.88 11.30 12.25
C ASP A 72 -14.25 10.66 12.45
N ALA A 73 -15.20 10.86 11.52
CA ALA A 73 -16.50 10.21 11.55
C ALA A 73 -16.40 8.68 11.44
N PHE A 74 -15.33 8.14 10.86
CA PHE A 74 -15.07 6.70 10.73
C PHE A 74 -14.15 6.15 11.83
N LEU A 75 -13.81 6.96 12.84
CA LEU A 75 -13.01 6.49 13.97
C LEU A 75 -13.64 5.28 14.70
N PRO A 76 -14.97 5.22 14.95
CA PRO A 76 -15.60 4.02 15.52
C PRO A 76 -15.38 2.77 14.67
N LEU A 77 -15.45 2.89 13.34
CA LEU A 77 -15.17 1.79 12.41
C LEU A 77 -13.70 1.34 12.48
N CYS A 78 -12.76 2.29 12.54
CA CYS A 78 -11.33 1.99 12.70
C CYS A 78 -11.07 1.21 14.00
N ILE A 79 -11.69 1.62 15.11
CA ILE A 79 -11.55 0.96 16.42
C ILE A 79 -12.11 -0.45 16.37
N GLN A 80 -13.30 -0.64 15.80
CA GLN A 80 -13.92 -1.96 15.70
C GLN A 80 -13.10 -2.91 14.81
N ALA A 81 -12.58 -2.42 13.69
CA ALA A 81 -11.68 -3.22 12.84
C ALA A 81 -10.37 -3.56 13.57
N ALA A 82 -9.81 -2.63 14.35
CA ALA A 82 -8.61 -2.90 15.14
C ALA A 82 -8.86 -3.90 16.28
N GLN A 83 -10.05 -3.91 16.89
CA GLN A 83 -10.46 -4.95 17.83
C GLN A 83 -10.47 -6.32 17.15
N ALA A 84 -11.09 -6.43 15.96
CA ALA A 84 -11.08 -7.68 15.19
C ALA A 84 -9.65 -8.16 14.86
N ALA A 85 -8.76 -7.25 14.46
CA ALA A 85 -7.35 -7.57 14.20
C ALA A 85 -6.63 -8.10 15.45
N VAL A 86 -6.85 -7.47 16.62
CA VAL A 86 -6.27 -7.90 17.90
C VAL A 86 -6.83 -9.26 18.32
N GLU A 87 -8.15 -9.46 18.23
CA GLU A 87 -8.80 -10.74 18.56
C GLU A 87 -8.28 -11.89 17.68
N ARG A 88 -8.00 -11.62 16.41
CA ARG A 88 -7.48 -12.61 15.47
C ARG A 88 -6.02 -12.95 15.71
N ILE A 89 -5.17 -11.94 15.89
CA ILE A 89 -3.71 -12.13 15.90
C ILE A 89 -3.18 -12.39 17.32
N CYS A 90 -3.65 -11.64 18.30
CA CYS A 90 -3.10 -11.68 19.66
C CYS A 90 -4.18 -11.43 20.72
N PRO A 91 -5.19 -12.31 20.85
CA PRO A 91 -6.39 -12.09 21.66
C PRO A 91 -6.13 -11.88 23.16
N ASN A 92 -5.02 -12.41 23.67
CA ASN A 92 -4.63 -12.29 25.07
C ASN A 92 -3.67 -11.11 25.33
N ALA A 93 -3.34 -10.33 24.29
CA ALA A 93 -2.42 -9.21 24.43
C ALA A 93 -3.00 -8.14 25.36
N ARG A 94 -2.20 -7.73 26.35
CA ARG A 94 -2.54 -6.62 27.25
C ARG A 94 -1.74 -5.36 26.93
N GLN A 95 -0.55 -5.56 26.38
CA GLN A 95 0.45 -4.54 26.15
C GLN A 95 0.98 -4.68 24.72
N MET A 96 0.98 -3.57 23.97
CA MET A 96 1.52 -3.50 22.63
C MET A 96 2.58 -2.41 22.54
N LEU A 97 3.71 -2.76 21.97
CA LEU A 97 4.80 -1.84 21.64
C LEU A 97 4.65 -1.41 20.19
N LEU A 98 4.52 -0.11 19.96
CA LEU A 98 4.54 0.47 18.61
C LEU A 98 5.96 0.96 18.29
N ILE A 99 6.52 0.50 17.17
CA ILE A 99 7.81 0.98 16.65
C ILE A 99 7.57 1.81 15.38
N PRO A 100 7.74 3.15 15.43
CA PRO A 100 7.54 4.01 14.27
C PRO A 100 8.81 4.10 13.40
N GLU A 101 8.68 4.70 12.22
CA GLU A 101 9.80 5.24 11.44
C GLU A 101 10.65 6.20 12.27
N ASN A 102 11.89 6.35 11.85
CA ASN A 102 12.89 7.20 12.51
C ASN A 102 12.66 8.72 12.31
N HIS A 103 11.49 9.13 11.84
CA HIS A 103 11.15 10.51 11.55
C HIS A 103 10.69 11.27 12.80
N THR A 104 11.57 12.09 13.37
CA THR A 104 11.26 12.93 14.55
C THR A 104 10.91 14.38 14.23
N ARG A 105 11.03 14.79 12.97
CA ARG A 105 10.78 16.19 12.53
C ARG A 105 9.58 16.34 11.60
N ASN A 106 9.10 15.24 11.02
CA ASN A 106 7.95 15.26 10.14
C ASN A 106 6.66 15.28 10.98
N GLN A 107 6.08 16.47 11.16
CA GLN A 107 4.88 16.67 11.96
C GLN A 107 3.67 15.85 11.47
N PHE A 108 3.52 15.65 10.15
CA PHE A 108 2.43 14.81 9.62
C PHE A 108 2.61 13.35 10.01
N TYR A 109 3.84 12.83 9.93
CA TYR A 109 4.12 11.45 10.34
C TYR A 109 3.93 11.26 11.85
N LEU A 110 4.33 12.24 12.67
CA LEU A 110 4.08 12.18 14.11
C LEU A 110 2.58 12.25 14.45
N GLN A 111 1.80 13.05 13.71
CA GLN A 111 0.33 13.04 13.83
C GLN A 111 -0.27 11.69 13.44
N ASN A 112 0.27 11.03 12.41
CA ASN A 112 -0.09 9.65 12.05
C ASN A 112 0.14 8.69 13.23
N VAL A 113 1.33 8.72 13.84
CA VAL A 113 1.65 7.86 15.00
C VAL A 113 0.68 8.14 16.16
N ALA A 114 0.37 9.40 16.44
CA ALA A 114 -0.58 9.78 17.48
C ALA A 114 -1.99 9.25 17.21
N LYS A 115 -2.46 9.37 15.97
CA LYS A 115 -3.77 8.84 15.57
C LYS A 115 -3.82 7.31 15.69
N LEU A 116 -2.78 6.61 15.23
CA LEU A 116 -2.66 5.16 15.35
C LEU A 116 -2.68 4.71 16.83
N VAL A 117 -1.89 5.35 17.70
CA VAL A 117 -1.90 5.08 19.15
C VAL A 117 -3.29 5.31 19.74
N SER A 118 -4.01 6.35 19.33
CA SER A 118 -5.36 6.63 19.82
C SER A 118 -6.36 5.53 19.46
N ILE A 119 -6.25 4.96 18.24
CA ILE A 119 -7.08 3.84 17.78
C ILE A 119 -6.74 2.60 18.61
N LEU A 120 -5.47 2.25 18.72
CA LEU A 120 -5.00 1.04 19.42
C LEU A 120 -5.32 1.05 20.92
N ARG A 121 -5.27 2.21 21.59
CA ARG A 121 -5.64 2.30 23.02
C ARG A 121 -7.12 2.02 23.26
N LEU A 122 -7.97 2.25 22.27
CA LEU A 122 -9.40 2.00 22.37
C LEU A 122 -9.77 0.53 22.08
N THR A 123 -8.79 -0.33 21.77
CA THR A 123 -9.01 -1.79 21.64
C THR A 123 -8.81 -2.54 22.96
N GLY A 124 -8.52 -1.84 24.06
CA GLY A 124 -8.23 -2.44 25.36
C GLY A 124 -6.74 -2.72 25.61
N LEU A 125 -5.85 -2.32 24.69
CA LEU A 125 -4.40 -2.44 24.83
C LEU A 125 -3.78 -1.24 25.56
N THR A 126 -2.80 -1.51 26.42
CA THR A 126 -1.83 -0.48 26.83
C THR A 126 -0.78 -0.34 25.73
N VAL A 127 -0.65 0.86 25.16
CA VAL A 127 0.25 1.13 24.03
C VAL A 127 1.31 2.15 24.40
N ARG A 128 2.58 1.78 24.18
CA ARG A 128 3.76 2.65 24.32
C ARG A 128 4.64 2.59 23.06
N ILE A 129 5.50 3.59 22.89
CA ILE A 129 6.24 3.81 21.64
C ILE A 129 7.73 3.59 21.89
N GLY A 130 8.31 2.61 21.20
CA GLY A 130 9.74 2.32 21.24
C GLY A 130 10.45 2.90 20.04
N SER A 131 11.57 3.59 20.26
CA SER A 131 12.38 4.17 19.19
C SER A 131 13.56 3.27 18.82
N LEU A 132 13.81 3.14 17.51
CA LEU A 132 15.04 2.54 16.97
C LEU A 132 16.20 3.55 16.89
N LEU A 133 15.97 4.82 17.20
CA LEU A 133 16.97 5.87 17.14
C LEU A 133 17.99 5.73 18.28
N PRO A 134 19.30 5.56 18.00
CA PRO A 134 20.32 5.43 19.03
C PRO A 134 20.45 6.66 19.94
N GLU A 135 20.08 7.84 19.45
CA GLU A 135 20.10 9.09 20.23
C GLU A 135 18.97 9.19 21.27
N VAL A 136 17.91 8.38 21.17
CA VAL A 136 16.84 8.33 22.17
C VAL A 136 17.28 7.41 23.30
N THR A 137 18.00 7.95 24.28
CA THR A 137 18.52 7.19 25.43
C THR A 137 17.64 7.26 26.67
N GLU A 138 16.65 8.14 26.68
CA GLU A 138 15.67 8.34 27.75
C GLU A 138 14.29 8.72 27.16
N PRO A 139 13.19 8.57 27.91
CA PRO A 139 11.86 8.98 27.44
C PRO A 139 11.87 10.43 26.94
N THR A 140 11.63 10.60 25.64
CA THR A 140 11.74 11.88 24.94
C THR A 140 10.36 12.29 24.43
N THR A 141 9.81 13.36 24.99
CA THR A 141 8.52 13.91 24.57
C THR A 141 8.68 14.83 23.38
N ILE A 142 7.87 14.61 22.34
CA ILE A 142 7.79 15.41 21.13
C ILE A 142 6.41 16.07 21.09
N GLU A 143 6.41 17.40 21.06
CA GLU A 143 5.19 18.20 20.90
C GLU A 143 4.72 18.19 19.45
N LEU A 144 3.42 18.06 19.26
CA LEU A 144 2.76 18.07 17.96
C LEU A 144 2.11 19.43 17.69
N ALA A 145 2.00 19.80 16.42
CA ALA A 145 1.37 21.05 16.00
C ALA A 145 -0.07 21.26 16.51
N GLY A 146 -0.76 20.19 16.90
CA GLY A 146 -2.13 20.22 17.47
C GLY A 146 -2.21 20.36 18.99
N GLY A 147 -1.08 20.54 19.69
CA GLY A 147 -1.02 20.67 21.15
C GLY A 147 -1.07 19.34 21.92
N SER A 148 -1.12 18.21 21.23
CA SER A 148 -0.86 16.89 21.79
C SER A 148 0.63 16.55 21.75
N SER A 149 1.04 15.49 22.43
CA SER A 149 2.43 15.04 22.45
C SER A 149 2.57 13.52 22.32
N LEU A 150 3.75 13.08 21.90
CA LEU A 150 4.16 11.68 21.89
C LEU A 150 5.42 11.52 22.73
N THR A 151 5.52 10.42 23.46
CA THR A 151 6.74 10.05 24.18
C THR A 151 7.38 8.87 23.47
N LEU A 152 8.57 9.10 22.91
CA LEU A 152 9.42 8.05 22.36
C LEU A 152 10.33 7.52 23.46
N GLU A 153 10.47 6.20 23.54
CA GLU A 153 11.25 5.57 24.60
C GLU A 153 12.35 4.67 24.03
N PRO A 154 13.51 4.58 24.71
CA PRO A 154 14.57 3.66 24.31
C PRO A 154 14.08 2.21 24.39
N LEU A 155 14.26 1.46 23.31
CA LEU A 155 14.04 0.02 23.30
C LEU A 155 15.01 -0.68 24.26
N ARG A 156 14.51 -1.66 24.99
CA ARG A 156 15.29 -2.52 25.88
C ARG A 156 15.03 -3.97 25.54
N ARG A 157 16.10 -4.71 25.26
CA ARG A 157 16.05 -6.15 25.08
C ARG A 157 16.54 -6.86 26.34
N VAL A 158 15.71 -7.73 26.90
CA VAL A 158 16.04 -8.56 28.07
C VAL A 158 15.85 -10.02 27.66
N GLY A 159 16.96 -10.74 27.50
CA GLY A 159 16.93 -12.05 26.85
C GLY A 159 16.39 -11.96 25.41
N ASN A 160 15.41 -12.79 25.08
CA ASN A 160 14.74 -12.80 23.78
C ASN A 160 13.42 -12.01 23.79
N ARG A 161 13.27 -11.02 24.69
CA ARG A 161 12.08 -10.17 24.73
C ARG A 161 12.45 -8.71 24.56
N LEU A 162 11.71 -8.02 23.71
CA LEU A 162 11.84 -6.59 23.44
C LEU A 162 10.76 -5.82 24.19
N GLY A 163 11.17 -4.82 24.96
CA GLY A 163 10.27 -3.97 25.72
C GLY A 163 10.84 -2.57 25.91
N LEU A 164 10.35 -1.90 26.94
CA LEU A 164 10.84 -0.58 27.38
C LEU A 164 11.32 -0.70 28.83
N GLY A 165 11.41 0.42 29.56
CA GLY A 165 11.87 0.44 30.96
C GLY A 165 11.16 -0.57 31.86
N ASP A 166 9.86 -0.38 32.06
CA ASP A 166 8.96 -1.16 32.92
C ASP A 166 7.80 -1.79 32.12
N PHE A 167 8.02 -2.03 30.83
CA PHE A 167 7.00 -2.46 29.89
C PHE A 167 7.45 -3.69 29.10
N ASP A 168 6.74 -4.80 29.24
CA ASP A 168 7.00 -6.07 28.58
C ASP A 168 5.81 -6.45 27.68
N PRO A 169 5.82 -6.03 26.41
CA PRO A 169 4.67 -6.16 25.51
C PRO A 169 4.44 -7.62 25.08
N CYS A 170 3.18 -7.95 24.81
CA CYS A 170 2.78 -9.21 24.19
C CYS A 170 2.97 -9.17 22.66
N ALA A 171 2.92 -7.98 22.07
CA ALA A 171 3.05 -7.77 20.63
C ALA A 171 3.85 -6.49 20.32
N VAL A 172 4.60 -6.54 19.23
CA VAL A 172 5.38 -5.45 18.65
C VAL A 172 4.78 -5.12 17.29
N LEU A 173 4.06 -3.99 17.20
CA LEU A 173 3.51 -3.48 15.96
C LEU A 173 4.54 -2.55 15.30
N LEU A 174 4.92 -2.87 14.08
CA LEU A 174 5.85 -2.09 13.27
C LEU A 174 5.06 -1.10 12.40
N ASN A 175 5.26 0.20 12.64
CA ASN A 175 4.96 1.27 11.68
C ASN A 175 6.26 1.83 11.07
N ASN A 176 7.31 1.01 11.11
CA ASN A 176 8.60 1.19 10.46
C ASN A 176 8.74 0.10 9.40
N ASP A 177 9.08 0.51 8.18
CA ASP A 177 9.06 -0.34 7.00
C ASP A 177 10.28 -1.28 6.87
N LEU A 178 11.24 -1.15 7.79
CA LEU A 178 12.49 -1.90 7.90
C LEU A 178 13.34 -1.87 6.61
N SER A 179 13.22 -0.83 5.79
CA SER A 179 14.02 -0.69 4.56
C SER A 179 15.53 -0.71 4.80
N ALA A 180 15.98 -0.31 6.00
CA ALA A 180 17.38 -0.30 6.40
C ALA A 180 17.94 -1.71 6.76
N GLY A 181 17.10 -2.74 6.74
CA GLY A 181 17.39 -4.04 7.33
C GLY A 181 16.67 -4.24 8.66
N VAL A 182 16.66 -5.48 9.13
CA VAL A 182 16.12 -5.84 10.45
C VAL A 182 17.15 -5.49 11.53
N PRO A 183 16.82 -4.63 12.50
CA PRO A 183 17.65 -4.43 13.68
C PRO A 183 17.81 -5.72 14.48
N ALA A 184 19.02 -6.02 14.96
CA ALA A 184 19.29 -7.18 15.80
C ALA A 184 18.43 -7.23 17.08
N SER A 185 17.85 -6.12 17.53
CA SER A 185 16.91 -6.08 18.65
C SER A 185 15.57 -6.76 18.36
N LEU A 186 15.19 -6.93 17.08
CA LEU A 186 13.94 -7.57 16.65
C LEU A 186 14.11 -9.05 16.27
N GLU A 187 15.33 -9.55 16.14
CA GLU A 187 15.60 -10.93 15.72
C GLU A 187 15.46 -11.92 16.88
N GLY A 188 14.82 -13.07 16.65
CA GLY A 188 14.71 -14.15 17.64
C GLY A 188 14.02 -13.69 18.93
N LEU A 189 12.84 -13.10 18.80
CA LEU A 189 11.99 -12.74 19.94
C LEU A 189 11.10 -13.92 20.33
N ASP A 190 11.02 -14.21 21.62
CA ASP A 190 10.24 -15.31 22.19
C ASP A 190 8.92 -14.78 22.77
N ASP A 191 7.82 -15.48 22.51
CA ASP A 191 6.48 -15.16 23.03
C ASP A 191 6.05 -13.69 22.77
N GLN A 192 6.47 -13.13 21.64
CA GLN A 192 6.08 -11.79 21.16
C GLN A 192 5.72 -11.81 19.68
N TRP A 193 4.51 -11.36 19.36
CA TRP A 193 4.09 -11.20 17.98
C TRP A 193 4.78 -9.99 17.36
N VAL A 194 5.56 -10.17 16.29
CA VAL A 194 6.06 -9.05 15.48
C VAL A 194 5.13 -8.87 14.28
N ILE A 195 4.54 -7.68 14.14
CA ILE A 195 3.41 -7.42 13.24
C ILE A 195 3.74 -6.24 12.32
N PRO A 196 3.71 -6.39 10.99
CA PRO A 196 3.74 -7.67 10.26
C PRO A 196 5.01 -8.48 10.58
N PRO A 197 5.07 -9.78 10.23
CA PRO A 197 6.27 -10.58 10.43
C PRO A 197 7.46 -9.99 9.67
N LEU A 198 8.67 -10.18 10.20
CA LEU A 198 9.86 -9.46 9.75
C LEU A 198 10.13 -9.61 8.25
N HIS A 199 9.93 -10.79 7.68
CA HIS A 199 10.16 -11.05 6.25
C HIS A 199 9.24 -10.26 5.31
N ALA A 200 8.16 -9.67 5.84
CA ALA A 200 7.28 -8.74 5.11
C ALA A 200 7.84 -7.30 5.02
N GLY A 201 8.95 -7.00 5.73
CA GLY A 201 9.64 -5.71 5.66
C GLY A 201 10.37 -5.49 4.32
N TRP A 202 10.66 -4.23 3.99
CA TRP A 202 11.22 -3.89 2.67
C TRP A 202 12.68 -4.25 2.45
N HIS A 203 13.39 -4.69 3.49
CA HIS A 203 14.73 -5.26 3.32
C HIS A 203 14.73 -6.56 2.49
N SER A 204 13.63 -7.32 2.53
CA SER A 204 13.46 -8.60 1.83
C SER A 204 12.30 -8.59 0.84
N ARG A 205 11.22 -7.84 1.13
CA ARG A 205 10.01 -7.79 0.31
C ARG A 205 10.30 -7.24 -1.10
N ARG A 206 9.70 -7.87 -2.11
CA ARG A 206 9.83 -7.50 -3.53
C ARG A 206 8.47 -7.16 -4.14
N LYS A 207 8.39 -6.07 -4.89
CA LYS A 207 7.15 -5.64 -5.57
C LYS A 207 6.70 -6.66 -6.62
N SER A 208 7.65 -7.36 -7.24
CA SER A 208 7.42 -8.43 -8.20
C SER A 208 6.67 -9.62 -7.60
N HIS A 209 6.99 -10.01 -6.35
CA HIS A 209 6.27 -11.06 -5.64
C HIS A 209 4.83 -10.66 -5.35
N HIS A 210 4.61 -9.42 -4.89
CA HIS A 210 3.27 -8.87 -4.71
C HIS A 210 2.48 -8.84 -6.04
N ALA A 211 3.10 -8.37 -7.13
CA ALA A 211 2.45 -8.32 -8.44
C ALA A 211 2.07 -9.71 -8.95
N ALA A 212 2.91 -10.73 -8.70
CA ALA A 212 2.61 -12.11 -9.03
C ALA A 212 1.43 -12.67 -8.21
N ALA A 213 1.39 -12.41 -6.90
CA ALA A 213 0.27 -12.79 -6.05
C ALA A 213 -1.02 -12.08 -6.50
N TYR A 214 -0.94 -10.78 -6.79
CA TYR A 214 -2.08 -10.00 -7.23
C TYR A 214 -2.64 -10.46 -8.58
N ASP A 215 -1.79 -10.79 -9.55
CA ASP A 215 -2.25 -11.33 -10.84
C ASP A 215 -3.03 -12.64 -10.67
N ARG A 216 -2.58 -13.54 -9.78
CA ARG A 216 -3.33 -14.78 -9.46
C ARG A 216 -4.69 -14.47 -8.83
N VAL A 217 -4.69 -13.68 -7.75
CA VAL A 217 -5.90 -13.27 -7.04
C VAL A 217 -6.90 -12.58 -7.97
N ALA A 218 -6.43 -11.65 -8.81
CA ALA A 218 -7.26 -10.93 -9.76
C ALA A 218 -7.85 -11.87 -10.82
N ARG A 219 -7.08 -12.83 -11.36
CA ARG A 219 -7.59 -13.82 -12.33
C ARG A 219 -8.67 -14.71 -11.74
N GLU A 220 -8.46 -15.23 -10.54
CA GLU A 220 -9.43 -16.08 -9.85
C GLU A 220 -10.72 -15.32 -9.56
N PHE A 221 -10.60 -14.11 -9.02
CA PHE A 221 -11.73 -13.21 -8.80
C PHE A 221 -12.47 -12.90 -10.11
N SER A 222 -11.74 -12.50 -11.15
CA SER A 222 -12.31 -12.17 -12.46
C SER A 222 -13.02 -13.35 -13.10
N ALA A 223 -12.49 -14.57 -12.97
CA ALA A 223 -13.16 -15.78 -13.42
C ALA A 223 -14.44 -16.05 -12.62
N ARG A 224 -14.43 -15.78 -11.31
CA ARG A 224 -15.58 -16.00 -10.43
C ARG A 224 -16.78 -15.13 -10.79
N ILE A 225 -16.54 -13.86 -11.11
CA ILE A 225 -17.60 -12.89 -11.42
C ILE A 225 -17.80 -12.67 -12.91
N GLY A 226 -16.89 -13.11 -13.78
CA GLY A 226 -17.04 -13.00 -15.24
C GLY A 226 -16.64 -11.64 -15.83
N ILE A 227 -15.50 -11.07 -15.40
CA ILE A 227 -14.92 -9.85 -16.00
C ILE A 227 -13.55 -10.13 -16.65
N ASP A 228 -13.09 -9.27 -17.56
CA ASP A 228 -11.70 -9.30 -18.02
C ASP A 228 -10.77 -8.87 -16.86
N PRO A 229 -9.79 -9.70 -16.42
CA PRO A 229 -8.84 -9.33 -15.38
C PRO A 229 -8.00 -8.10 -15.71
N TRP A 230 -7.80 -7.75 -16.98
CA TRP A 230 -7.10 -6.53 -17.36
C TRP A 230 -7.76 -5.26 -16.79
N ARG A 231 -9.07 -5.28 -16.51
CA ARG A 231 -9.80 -4.13 -15.96
C ARG A 231 -9.43 -3.80 -14.51
N ILE A 232 -8.82 -4.74 -13.80
CA ILE A 232 -8.40 -4.59 -12.40
C ILE A 232 -6.91 -4.88 -12.14
N SER A 233 -6.24 -5.56 -13.07
CA SER A 233 -4.83 -5.96 -12.93
C SER A 233 -3.92 -5.26 -13.94
N PRO A 234 -2.95 -4.42 -13.51
CA PRO A 234 -1.88 -3.94 -14.36
C PRO A 234 -0.95 -5.09 -14.75
N ALA A 235 -0.61 -5.19 -16.04
CA ALA A 235 0.44 -6.11 -16.47
C ALA A 235 1.79 -5.74 -15.83
N TYR A 236 2.64 -6.74 -15.59
CA TYR A 236 3.99 -6.52 -15.06
C TYR A 236 5.01 -7.48 -15.69
N ASP A 237 6.28 -7.12 -15.60
CA ASP A 237 7.45 -7.94 -15.92
C ASP A 237 8.60 -7.50 -15.00
N THR A 238 9.68 -8.28 -14.93
CA THR A 238 10.87 -7.97 -14.13
C THR A 238 12.12 -7.96 -15.00
N CYS A 239 13.11 -7.18 -14.57
CA CYS A 239 14.44 -7.17 -15.19
C CYS A 239 15.49 -7.08 -14.07
N GLY A 240 16.33 -8.11 -13.98
CA GLY A 240 17.41 -8.20 -13.01
C GLY A 240 18.76 -7.85 -13.60
N GLY A 241 19.81 -7.83 -12.77
CA GLY A 241 21.17 -7.56 -13.24
C GLY A 241 21.38 -6.14 -13.77
N ILE A 242 20.59 -5.18 -13.29
CA ILE A 242 20.66 -3.79 -13.70
C ILE A 242 21.77 -3.07 -12.94
N ASP A 243 22.58 -2.31 -13.67
CA ASP A 243 23.41 -1.25 -13.12
C ASP A 243 23.27 -0.02 -14.02
N PHE A 244 22.51 0.96 -13.55
CA PHE A 244 22.26 2.20 -14.30
C PHE A 244 23.52 3.03 -14.54
N HIS A 245 24.55 2.93 -13.68
CA HIS A 245 25.83 3.63 -13.86
C HIS A 245 26.71 2.92 -14.89
N ALA A 246 26.79 1.60 -14.83
CA ALA A 246 27.55 0.79 -15.78
C ALA A 246 26.81 0.53 -17.10
N ARG A 247 25.53 0.90 -17.19
CA ARG A 247 24.62 0.60 -18.31
C ARG A 247 24.44 -0.92 -18.54
N ALA A 248 24.58 -1.70 -17.48
CA ALA A 248 24.31 -3.14 -17.51
C ALA A 248 22.79 -3.38 -17.50
N GLY A 249 22.33 -4.33 -18.32
CA GLY A 249 20.90 -4.65 -18.50
C GLY A 249 20.07 -3.59 -19.24
N GLU A 250 20.70 -2.53 -19.77
CA GLU A 250 19.98 -1.43 -20.45
C GLU A 250 19.18 -1.89 -21.68
N GLN A 251 19.75 -2.77 -22.50
CA GLN A 251 19.06 -3.29 -23.70
C GLN A 251 17.91 -4.22 -23.32
N GLU A 252 18.11 -5.11 -22.35
CA GLU A 252 17.06 -6.02 -21.88
C GLU A 252 15.87 -5.24 -21.30
N LEU A 253 16.15 -4.20 -20.51
CA LEU A 253 15.13 -3.30 -19.99
C LEU A 253 14.36 -2.60 -21.13
N ALA A 254 15.05 -2.14 -22.17
CA ALA A 254 14.42 -1.50 -23.33
C ALA A 254 13.50 -2.46 -24.09
N ASP A 255 13.95 -3.69 -24.32
CA ASP A 255 13.19 -4.73 -25.03
C ASP A 255 11.90 -5.08 -24.25
N LYS A 256 12.02 -5.32 -22.94
CA LYS A 256 10.86 -5.61 -22.06
C LYS A 256 9.87 -4.44 -21.99
N VAL A 257 10.36 -3.20 -21.95
CA VAL A 257 9.50 -2.01 -22.03
C VAL A 257 8.77 -1.93 -23.36
N ALA A 258 9.44 -2.24 -24.49
CA ALA A 258 8.82 -2.23 -25.81
C ALA A 258 7.69 -3.28 -25.91
N ASP A 259 7.94 -4.49 -25.42
CA ASP A 259 6.97 -5.59 -25.40
C ASP A 259 5.74 -5.23 -24.55
N MET A 260 5.96 -4.67 -23.36
CA MET A 260 4.88 -4.21 -22.49
C MET A 260 4.05 -3.10 -23.15
N LEU A 261 4.69 -2.09 -23.73
CA LEU A 261 3.99 -1.01 -24.45
C LEU A 261 3.16 -1.58 -25.62
N ALA A 262 3.67 -2.58 -26.34
CA ALA A 262 2.93 -3.22 -27.41
C ALA A 262 1.67 -3.94 -26.91
N SER A 263 1.77 -4.66 -25.78
CA SER A 263 0.66 -5.32 -25.11
C SER A 263 -0.41 -4.33 -24.63
N ILE A 264 0.01 -3.25 -23.96
CA ILE A 264 -0.90 -2.19 -23.48
C ILE A 264 -1.64 -1.55 -24.67
N ARG A 265 -0.93 -1.21 -25.75
CA ARG A 265 -1.54 -0.66 -26.97
C ARG A 265 -2.55 -1.61 -27.62
N ALA A 266 -2.36 -2.93 -27.50
CA ALA A 266 -3.34 -3.90 -27.99
C ALA A 266 -4.63 -3.86 -27.17
N LYS A 267 -4.52 -3.84 -25.83
CA LYS A 267 -5.68 -3.69 -24.93
C LYS A 267 -6.37 -2.34 -25.10
N TYR A 268 -5.61 -1.27 -25.28
CA TYR A 268 -6.20 0.05 -25.54
C TYR A 268 -7.02 0.05 -26.84
N ARG A 269 -6.54 -0.60 -27.91
CA ARG A 269 -7.34 -0.76 -29.14
C ARG A 269 -8.60 -1.59 -28.93
N GLU A 270 -8.53 -2.66 -28.14
CA GLU A 270 -9.68 -3.51 -27.79
C GLU A 270 -10.79 -2.69 -27.09
N TYR A 271 -10.43 -1.82 -26.16
CA TYR A 271 -11.35 -0.99 -25.39
C TYR A 271 -11.60 0.41 -25.98
N GLY A 272 -11.07 0.72 -27.16
CA GLY A 272 -11.24 2.04 -27.80
C GLY A 272 -10.58 3.20 -27.03
N VAL A 273 -9.56 2.92 -26.22
CA VAL A 273 -8.80 3.92 -25.46
C VAL A 273 -7.85 4.66 -26.40
N SER A 274 -7.96 5.99 -26.44
CA SER A 274 -7.13 6.88 -27.25
C SER A 274 -5.94 7.48 -26.49
N ASP A 275 -5.89 7.28 -25.17
CA ASP A 275 -4.80 7.75 -24.33
C ASP A 275 -3.46 7.09 -24.67
N GLU A 276 -2.37 7.80 -24.43
CA GLU A 276 -1.03 7.28 -24.67
C GLU A 276 -0.70 6.18 -23.66
N ALA A 277 -0.26 5.02 -24.17
CA ALA A 277 0.26 3.93 -23.34
C ALA A 277 1.59 4.34 -22.71
N PHE A 278 1.76 4.01 -21.44
CA PHE A 278 3.01 4.21 -20.72
C PHE A 278 3.28 3.05 -19.76
N VAL A 279 4.53 2.94 -19.35
CA VAL A 279 5.06 1.93 -18.44
C VAL A 279 5.72 2.65 -17.27
N VAL A 280 5.60 2.06 -16.09
CA VAL A 280 6.29 2.49 -14.89
C VAL A 280 7.43 1.51 -14.62
N VAL A 281 8.67 2.01 -14.64
CA VAL A 281 9.83 1.24 -14.20
C VAL A 281 10.14 1.65 -12.77
N LYS A 282 10.11 0.70 -11.84
CA LYS A 282 10.32 0.91 -10.40
C LYS A 282 11.41 -0.02 -9.89
N ALA A 283 12.21 0.42 -8.92
CA ALA A 283 13.06 -0.49 -8.16
C ALA A 283 12.21 -1.58 -7.49
N ASP A 284 12.63 -2.84 -7.59
CA ASP A 284 11.81 -3.97 -7.11
C ASP A 284 11.72 -4.01 -5.57
N ALA A 285 12.79 -3.62 -4.88
CA ALA A 285 12.79 -3.36 -3.44
C ALA A 285 12.80 -1.85 -3.16
N GLY A 286 12.07 -1.38 -2.13
CA GLY A 286 12.13 0.01 -1.64
C GLY A 286 10.79 0.77 -1.63
N THR A 287 10.79 1.98 -1.04
CA THR A 287 9.58 2.75 -0.69
C THR A 287 9.57 4.21 -1.18
N TYR A 288 8.49 4.95 -0.87
CA TYR A 288 8.31 6.39 -1.11
C TYR A 288 8.42 6.86 -2.57
N GLY A 289 8.13 6.00 -3.55
CA GLY A 289 8.21 6.38 -4.96
C GLY A 289 9.63 6.73 -5.43
N MET A 290 10.66 6.33 -4.69
CA MET A 290 12.06 6.43 -5.10
C MET A 290 12.41 5.35 -6.12
N GLY A 291 13.33 5.64 -7.04
CA GLY A 291 13.67 4.71 -8.11
C GLY A 291 12.53 4.44 -9.09
N VAL A 292 11.69 5.46 -9.36
CA VAL A 292 10.54 5.35 -10.29
C VAL A 292 10.71 6.25 -11.51
N MET A 293 10.44 5.72 -12.71
CA MET A 293 10.34 6.49 -13.95
C MET A 293 9.12 6.08 -14.78
N MET A 294 8.53 7.07 -15.45
CA MET A 294 7.43 6.87 -16.41
C MET A 294 8.01 6.85 -17.81
N VAL A 295 7.64 5.85 -18.60
CA VAL A 295 8.24 5.55 -19.90
C VAL A 295 7.15 5.35 -20.93
N LYS A 296 7.19 6.14 -22.01
CA LYS A 296 6.24 6.09 -23.14
C LYS A 296 6.87 5.46 -24.38
N ASP A 297 8.19 5.42 -24.41
CA ASP A 297 8.97 4.84 -25.50
C ASP A 297 10.22 4.14 -24.94
N ALA A 298 10.55 2.96 -25.47
CA ALA A 298 11.68 2.16 -25.01
C ALA A 298 13.03 2.89 -25.13
N SER A 299 13.17 3.85 -26.05
CA SER A 299 14.39 4.67 -26.13
C SER A 299 14.62 5.54 -24.89
N GLN A 300 13.60 5.78 -24.05
CA GLN A 300 13.73 6.61 -22.85
C GLN A 300 14.46 5.91 -21.70
N VAL A 301 14.61 4.59 -21.74
CA VAL A 301 15.44 3.83 -20.79
C VAL A 301 16.87 3.61 -21.30
N VAL A 302 17.15 3.97 -22.55
CA VAL A 302 18.46 3.88 -23.18
C VAL A 302 19.20 5.21 -23.03
N GLY A 303 20.48 5.16 -22.65
CA GLY A 303 21.31 6.36 -22.57
C GLY A 303 20.85 7.40 -21.53
N LEU A 304 20.32 6.95 -20.39
CA LEU A 304 19.85 7.82 -19.30
C LEU A 304 20.86 8.90 -18.95
N ASN A 305 20.40 10.12 -18.69
CA ASN A 305 21.28 11.20 -18.24
C ASN A 305 21.72 11.01 -16.77
N ARG A 306 22.69 11.81 -16.31
CA ARG A 306 23.23 11.72 -14.94
C ARG A 306 22.15 11.82 -13.85
N LYS A 307 21.16 12.70 -14.03
CA LYS A 307 20.08 12.91 -13.05
C LYS A 307 19.15 11.69 -13.00
N GLN A 308 18.82 11.12 -14.16
CA GLN A 308 17.99 9.92 -14.27
C GLN A 308 18.67 8.69 -13.66
N ARG A 309 19.96 8.47 -13.97
CA ARG A 309 20.74 7.40 -13.33
C ARG A 309 20.73 7.52 -11.82
N ASN A 310 21.11 8.68 -11.27
CA ASN A 310 21.12 8.89 -9.82
C ASN A 310 19.74 8.64 -9.17
N LYS A 311 18.65 8.95 -9.88
CA LYS A 311 17.29 8.68 -9.40
C LYS A 311 16.96 7.19 -9.37
N MET A 312 17.41 6.43 -10.36
CA MET A 312 17.09 5.01 -10.54
C MET A 312 18.08 4.06 -9.85
N SER A 313 19.28 4.53 -9.50
CA SER A 313 20.34 3.71 -8.90
C SER A 313 20.15 3.44 -7.40
N VAL A 314 19.39 4.26 -6.67
CA VAL A 314 19.28 4.16 -5.21
C VAL A 314 17.84 4.29 -4.70
N VAL A 315 17.55 3.57 -3.62
CA VAL A 315 16.30 3.67 -2.86
C VAL A 315 16.55 4.24 -1.45
N LYS A 316 15.58 4.10 -0.53
CA LYS A 316 15.70 4.53 0.88
C LYS A 316 16.99 4.00 1.49
N GLU A 317 17.64 4.80 2.34
CA GLU A 317 18.95 4.51 2.95
C GLU A 317 20.14 4.36 1.97
N GLY A 318 19.98 4.72 0.69
CA GLY A 318 21.06 4.69 -0.30
C GLY A 318 21.40 3.30 -0.84
N LEU A 319 20.51 2.32 -0.64
CA LEU A 319 20.67 0.96 -1.15
C LEU A 319 20.64 0.94 -2.68
N ALA A 320 21.54 0.16 -3.29
CA ALA A 320 21.66 0.04 -4.73
C ALA A 320 20.51 -0.77 -5.34
N VAL A 321 20.08 -0.36 -6.54
CA VAL A 321 19.05 -1.05 -7.31
C VAL A 321 19.71 -2.04 -8.28
N HIS A 322 19.39 -3.33 -8.11
CA HIS A 322 19.84 -4.40 -9.00
C HIS A 322 18.71 -5.04 -9.81
N ASP A 323 17.48 -4.92 -9.31
CA ASP A 323 16.28 -5.50 -9.90
C ASP A 323 15.24 -4.39 -10.05
N VAL A 324 14.56 -4.37 -11.20
CA VAL A 324 13.45 -3.49 -11.47
C VAL A 324 12.21 -4.27 -11.85
N ILE A 325 11.06 -3.76 -11.41
CA ILE A 325 9.76 -4.14 -11.92
C ILE A 325 9.33 -3.15 -13.00
N ILE A 326 8.85 -3.69 -14.11
CA ILE A 326 8.28 -2.98 -15.25
C ILE A 326 6.78 -3.21 -15.13
N GLN A 327 5.98 -2.16 -15.04
CA GLN A 327 4.55 -2.27 -14.79
C GLN A 327 3.75 -1.41 -15.76
N GLU A 328 2.60 -1.88 -16.21
CA GLU A 328 1.64 -1.08 -16.97
C GLU A 328 1.30 0.19 -16.20
N GLY A 329 1.43 1.33 -16.89
CA GLY A 329 1.02 2.63 -16.40
C GLY A 329 -0.49 2.78 -16.42
N VAL A 330 -1.09 2.97 -15.24
CA VAL A 330 -2.52 3.28 -15.12
C VAL A 330 -2.69 4.79 -14.98
N HIS A 331 -3.52 5.39 -15.83
CA HIS A 331 -3.87 6.81 -15.72
C HIS A 331 -4.77 7.05 -14.52
N THR A 332 -4.74 8.25 -13.94
CA THR A 332 -5.82 8.71 -13.05
C THR A 332 -6.57 9.88 -13.68
N PHE A 333 -7.90 9.77 -13.77
CA PHE A 333 -8.76 10.83 -14.32
C PHE A 333 -9.60 11.52 -13.25
N GLU A 334 -9.35 11.21 -11.99
CA GLU A 334 -9.94 11.92 -10.87
C GLU A 334 -9.25 13.26 -10.66
N THR A 335 -10.06 14.29 -10.49
CA THR A 335 -9.56 15.62 -10.12
C THR A 335 -10.28 16.17 -8.91
N LEU A 336 -9.54 16.92 -8.09
CA LEU A 336 -10.06 17.72 -7.01
C LEU A 336 -9.56 19.15 -7.21
N ASN A 337 -10.50 20.12 -7.25
CA ASN A 337 -10.19 21.53 -7.50
C ASN A 337 -9.32 21.76 -8.76
N GLY A 338 -9.54 20.96 -9.81
CA GLY A 338 -8.77 21.00 -11.06
C GLY A 338 -7.36 20.39 -10.99
N SER A 339 -6.97 19.83 -9.84
CA SER A 339 -5.70 19.11 -9.66
C SER A 339 -5.90 17.61 -9.73
N VAL A 340 -4.90 16.88 -10.21
CA VAL A 340 -4.95 15.41 -10.32
C VAL A 340 -5.00 14.79 -8.93
N ALA A 341 -5.89 13.80 -8.75
CA ALA A 341 -6.08 13.07 -7.51
C ALA A 341 -5.99 11.56 -7.73
N GLU A 342 -5.52 10.81 -6.73
CA GLU A 342 -5.64 9.35 -6.69
C GLU A 342 -6.07 8.89 -5.29
N PRO A 343 -7.03 7.94 -5.18
CA PRO A 343 -7.52 7.47 -3.89
C PRO A 343 -6.53 6.53 -3.21
N VAL A 344 -6.46 6.63 -1.88
CA VAL A 344 -5.74 5.73 -0.99
C VAL A 344 -6.74 5.11 -0.04
N ALA A 345 -6.97 3.80 -0.15
CA ALA A 345 -7.86 3.05 0.72
C ALA A 345 -7.09 2.47 1.91
N TYR A 346 -7.61 2.61 3.12
CA TYR A 346 -7.03 2.08 4.36
C TYR A 346 -7.83 0.89 4.86
N MET A 347 -7.10 -0.13 5.31
CA MET A 347 -7.67 -1.35 5.85
C MET A 347 -7.01 -1.70 7.19
N ILE A 348 -7.81 -2.27 8.09
CA ILE A 348 -7.39 -2.88 9.36
C ILE A 348 -8.09 -4.24 9.42
N ASP A 349 -7.36 -5.31 9.70
CA ASP A 349 -7.79 -6.68 9.38
C ASP A 349 -8.21 -6.74 7.89
N HIS A 350 -9.28 -7.45 7.54
CA HIS A 350 -9.83 -7.46 6.17
C HIS A 350 -10.86 -6.34 5.90
N TYR A 351 -11.04 -5.37 6.80
CA TYR A 351 -12.07 -4.34 6.67
C TYR A 351 -11.51 -3.04 6.09
N VAL A 352 -12.21 -2.47 5.09
CA VAL A 352 -11.93 -1.11 4.60
C VAL A 352 -12.49 -0.11 5.60
N VAL A 353 -11.61 0.66 6.25
CA VAL A 353 -11.98 1.58 7.34
C VAL A 353 -12.12 3.03 6.89
N GLY A 354 -11.73 3.31 5.64
CA GLY A 354 -11.80 4.63 5.03
C GLY A 354 -10.67 4.84 4.05
N GLY A 355 -10.34 6.10 3.80
CA GLY A 355 -9.30 6.49 2.87
C GLY A 355 -9.28 7.99 2.68
N PHE A 356 -8.37 8.46 1.84
CA PHE A 356 -8.23 9.85 1.46
C PHE A 356 -7.69 9.95 0.04
N TYR A 357 -7.70 11.16 -0.53
CA TYR A 357 -7.11 11.41 -1.84
C TYR A 357 -5.72 12.03 -1.72
N ARG A 358 -4.79 11.52 -2.51
CA ARG A 358 -3.50 12.16 -2.76
C ARG A 358 -3.68 13.15 -3.90
N VAL A 359 -3.42 14.43 -3.65
CA VAL A 359 -3.61 15.49 -4.65
C VAL A 359 -2.26 16.06 -5.07
N HIS A 360 -2.07 16.26 -6.37
CA HIS A 360 -0.87 16.88 -6.88
C HIS A 360 -1.20 17.98 -7.88
N THR A 361 -0.83 19.22 -7.54
CA THR A 361 -1.11 20.41 -8.38
C THR A 361 -0.16 20.55 -9.57
N GLN A 362 1.02 19.94 -9.49
CA GLN A 362 2.08 20.07 -10.51
C GLN A 362 2.37 18.78 -11.32
N ARG A 363 1.53 17.75 -11.22
CA ARG A 363 1.74 16.47 -11.90
C ARG A 363 0.56 16.12 -12.78
N GLY A 364 0.85 15.51 -13.93
CA GLY A 364 -0.14 14.99 -14.87
C GLY A 364 -0.72 13.64 -14.45
N ARG A 365 -1.79 13.24 -15.15
CA ARG A 365 -2.53 11.98 -14.99
C ARG A 365 -1.72 10.71 -15.21
N ASP A 366 -0.61 10.82 -15.93
CA ASP A 366 0.35 9.77 -16.29
C ASP A 366 1.68 9.89 -15.52
N GLU A 367 1.73 10.73 -14.49
CA GLU A 367 2.92 10.92 -13.65
C GLU A 367 2.77 10.31 -12.25
N ASN A 368 3.88 10.13 -11.54
CA ASN A 368 3.87 9.66 -10.16
C ASN A 368 3.41 10.78 -9.22
N LEU A 369 2.24 10.64 -8.59
CA LEU A 369 1.77 11.63 -7.61
C LEU A 369 2.38 11.42 -6.22
N ASN A 370 2.96 10.25 -5.92
CA ASN A 370 3.80 10.02 -4.75
C ASN A 370 5.20 10.62 -4.94
N SER A 371 5.26 11.94 -5.08
CA SER A 371 6.46 12.72 -5.37
C SER A 371 6.49 14.01 -4.53
N PRO A 372 7.66 14.61 -4.24
CA PRO A 372 7.73 15.89 -3.55
C PRO A 372 6.89 16.98 -4.22
N GLY A 373 6.13 17.74 -3.42
CA GLY A 373 5.17 18.74 -3.89
C GLY A 373 3.72 18.27 -3.84
N MET A 374 3.50 16.97 -3.64
CA MET A 374 2.19 16.45 -3.27
C MET A 374 1.75 17.02 -1.92
N HIS A 375 0.44 17.20 -1.77
CA HIS A 375 -0.18 17.41 -0.49
C HIS A 375 -1.38 16.49 -0.39
N PHE A 376 -1.60 15.96 0.81
CA PHE A 376 -2.85 15.32 1.09
C PHE A 376 -3.83 16.45 1.38
N GLU A 377 -4.78 16.68 0.48
CA GLU A 377 -6.00 17.30 0.97
C GLU A 377 -6.63 16.26 1.90
N PRO A 378 -6.91 16.58 3.17
CA PRO A 378 -7.60 15.68 4.10
C PRO A 378 -9.08 15.59 3.70
N LEU A 379 -9.32 15.29 2.42
CA LEU A 379 -10.59 14.88 1.90
C LEU A 379 -10.66 13.37 2.12
N ALA A 380 -10.92 13.03 3.37
CA ALA A 380 -11.28 11.68 3.69
C ALA A 380 -12.50 11.27 2.86
N PHE A 381 -12.63 9.98 2.59
CA PHE A 381 -13.78 9.47 1.86
C PHE A 381 -15.08 9.97 2.51
N GLU A 382 -15.95 10.58 1.71
CA GLU A 382 -17.23 11.11 2.21
C GLU A 382 -18.23 10.01 2.52
N THR A 383 -18.05 8.84 1.88
CA THR A 383 -18.90 7.66 2.06
C THR A 383 -18.06 6.45 2.39
N CYS A 384 -18.69 5.49 3.07
CA CYS A 384 -18.05 4.23 3.44
C CYS A 384 -17.89 3.34 2.20
N CYS A 385 -16.78 2.61 2.12
CA CYS A 385 -16.50 1.65 1.03
C CYS A 385 -17.25 0.31 1.18
N SER A 386 -18.14 0.15 2.15
CA SER A 386 -18.83 -1.11 2.45
C SER A 386 -20.35 -1.01 2.42
N LEU A 387 -20.89 0.09 1.87
CA LEU A 387 -22.33 0.33 1.78
C LEU A 387 -22.73 0.74 0.35
N PRO A 388 -22.65 -0.18 -0.63
CA PRO A 388 -23.18 0.09 -1.96
C PRO A 388 -24.69 0.33 -1.92
N ASP A 389 -25.19 1.13 -2.86
CA ASP A 389 -26.60 1.46 -3.01
C ASP A 389 -27.06 1.11 -4.43
N CYS A 390 -27.78 -0.01 -4.55
CA CYS A 390 -28.31 -0.50 -5.82
C CYS A 390 -29.43 0.39 -6.41
N ASP A 391 -29.99 1.31 -5.63
CA ASP A 391 -31.03 2.25 -6.09
C ASP A 391 -30.41 3.54 -6.67
N GLN A 392 -29.10 3.73 -6.53
CA GLN A 392 -28.35 4.85 -7.12
C GLN A 392 -27.63 4.45 -8.41
N ALA A 393 -27.16 5.47 -9.16
CA ALA A 393 -26.36 5.24 -10.36
C ALA A 393 -25.07 4.43 -10.02
N PRO A 394 -24.56 3.61 -10.95
CA PRO A 394 -23.33 2.83 -10.72
C PRO A 394 -22.11 3.67 -10.32
N ASP A 395 -22.00 4.90 -10.82
CA ASP A 395 -20.90 5.83 -10.51
C ASP A 395 -21.19 6.76 -9.32
N ALA A 396 -22.35 6.60 -8.68
CA ALA A 396 -22.71 7.35 -7.49
C ALA A 396 -21.67 7.09 -6.39
N PRO A 397 -21.38 8.07 -5.51
CA PRO A 397 -20.29 7.94 -4.55
C PRO A 397 -20.28 6.59 -3.79
N PRO A 398 -21.39 6.12 -3.17
CA PRO A 398 -21.37 4.85 -2.44
C PRO A 398 -20.90 3.66 -3.28
N ASN A 399 -21.30 3.61 -4.55
CA ASN A 399 -20.99 2.52 -5.48
C ASN A 399 -19.55 2.59 -5.99
N ARG A 400 -19.07 3.80 -6.32
CA ARG A 400 -17.66 4.03 -6.68
C ARG A 400 -16.72 3.70 -5.53
N PHE A 401 -17.04 4.14 -4.31
CA PHE A 401 -16.25 3.81 -3.12
C PHE A 401 -16.33 2.32 -2.76
N TYR A 402 -17.45 1.63 -3.03
CA TYR A 402 -17.52 0.18 -2.94
C TYR A 402 -16.59 -0.50 -3.93
N ALA A 403 -16.54 -0.07 -5.20
CA ALA A 403 -15.61 -0.59 -6.18
C ALA A 403 -14.15 -0.40 -5.76
N TYR A 404 -13.82 0.75 -5.17
CA TYR A 404 -12.49 1.00 -4.59
C TYR A 404 -12.19 0.01 -3.46
N GLY A 405 -13.18 -0.23 -2.57
CA GLY A 405 -13.07 -1.19 -1.49
C GLY A 405 -12.90 -2.64 -1.96
N VAL A 406 -13.53 -3.05 -3.05
CA VAL A 406 -13.33 -4.38 -3.66
C VAL A 406 -11.89 -4.52 -4.15
N VAL A 407 -11.40 -3.59 -4.97
CA VAL A 407 -10.05 -3.67 -5.55
C VAL A 407 -8.96 -3.53 -4.48
N ALA A 408 -9.16 -2.68 -3.45
CA ALA A 408 -8.25 -2.57 -2.32
C ALA A 408 -8.14 -3.89 -1.52
N ARG A 409 -9.27 -4.58 -1.29
CA ARG A 409 -9.28 -5.88 -0.60
C ARG A 409 -8.63 -6.99 -1.42
N LEU A 410 -8.74 -6.97 -2.76
CA LEU A 410 -7.99 -7.90 -3.61
C LEU A 410 -6.47 -7.68 -3.46
N ALA A 411 -6.03 -6.42 -3.40
CA ALA A 411 -4.62 -6.12 -3.15
C ALA A 411 -4.19 -6.60 -1.75
N LEU A 412 -5.02 -6.37 -0.73
CA LEU A 412 -4.75 -6.86 0.62
C LEU A 412 -4.63 -8.39 0.66
N LEU A 413 -5.51 -9.11 -0.02
CA LEU A 413 -5.50 -10.56 -0.08
C LEU A 413 -4.22 -11.07 -0.76
N ALA A 414 -3.81 -10.42 -1.85
CA ALA A 414 -2.54 -10.71 -2.49
C ALA A 414 -1.34 -10.48 -1.56
N ALA A 415 -1.42 -9.51 -0.64
CA ALA A 415 -0.40 -9.30 0.38
C ALA A 415 -0.37 -10.42 1.43
N SER A 416 -1.53 -10.96 1.85
CA SER A 416 -1.58 -12.16 2.70
C SER A 416 -0.90 -13.34 2.03
N VAL A 417 -1.30 -13.66 0.80
CA VAL A 417 -0.72 -14.76 0.01
C VAL A 417 0.79 -14.57 -0.16
N GLU A 418 1.23 -13.35 -0.48
CA GLU A 418 2.66 -13.01 -0.58
C GLU A 418 3.40 -13.27 0.75
N ILE A 419 2.87 -12.81 1.88
CA ILE A 419 3.52 -12.99 3.19
C ILE A 419 3.63 -14.48 3.55
N GLU A 420 2.59 -15.25 3.28
CA GLU A 420 2.55 -16.69 3.55
C GLU A 420 3.55 -17.46 2.67
N GLU A 421 3.60 -17.18 1.36
CA GLU A 421 4.51 -17.83 0.42
C GLU A 421 5.99 -17.48 0.65
N GLN A 422 6.26 -16.31 1.25
CA GLN A 422 7.62 -15.85 1.56
C GLN A 422 8.04 -16.17 2.99
N ALA A 423 7.23 -16.92 3.76
CA ALA A 423 7.59 -17.34 5.10
C ALA A 423 8.83 -18.25 5.07
N PRO A 424 9.83 -18.02 5.97
CA PRO A 424 10.94 -18.94 6.15
C PRO A 424 10.48 -20.37 6.45
N SER A 425 11.17 -21.38 5.90
CA SER A 425 10.78 -22.79 6.00
C SER A 425 10.62 -23.32 7.43
N GLU A 426 11.28 -22.70 8.42
CA GLU A 426 11.15 -23.08 9.83
C GLU A 426 9.77 -22.71 10.44
N LEU A 427 9.04 -21.76 9.85
CA LEU A 427 7.69 -21.38 10.28
C LEU A 427 6.58 -22.16 9.56
N ALA A 428 6.89 -22.83 8.45
CA ALA A 428 5.92 -23.61 7.68
C ALA A 428 5.57 -24.95 8.38
N GLU A 429 6.45 -25.47 9.24
CA GLU A 429 6.21 -26.71 10.00
C GLU A 429 5.36 -26.52 11.27
N GLU A 430 5.21 -25.29 11.78
CA GLU A 430 4.31 -25.00 12.92
C GLU A 430 2.88 -24.62 12.48
N ALA A 431 2.68 -24.35 11.19
CA ALA A 431 1.38 -23.99 10.61
C ALA A 431 0.63 -25.15 9.93
N ALA A 432 1.24 -26.34 9.86
CA ALA A 432 0.65 -27.58 9.34
C ALA A 432 0.34 -28.57 10.47
#